data_AF-A0A5C1HV09-F1
#
_entry.id   AF-A0A5C1HV09-F1
#
_cell.length_a   1.000
_cell.length_b   1.000
_cell.length_c   1.000
_cell.angle_alpha   90.00
_cell.angle_beta   90.00
_cell.angle_gamma   90.00
#
_symmetry.space_group_name_H-M   'P 1'
#
loop_
_entity.id
_entity.type
_entity.pdbx_description
1 polymer ?
#
loop_
_entity_poly.entity_id
_entity_poly.type
_entity_poly.pdbx_seq_one_letter_code
_entity_poly.pdbx_strand_id
1 'polypeptide(L)'
;MKALAKQLFKTFLFSVIISIIASCAYYALQHKGVGEDLKVILPSLSESLAFLNIIIFVMTLPMLFLANPAYYNNLSIRLVLYYAGSIVFTITAFRLQLSPENKAFYFITAITFVIVHSVFYYLMTKKRR
;
A
#
# COMPACT_ATOMS: atom_id res chain seq x y z
N MET A 1 11.20 -15.93 -9.06
CA MET A 1 11.24 -14.46 -9.18
C MET A 1 10.10 -13.87 -10.00
N LYS A 2 9.90 -14.22 -11.29
CA LYS A 2 8.88 -13.61 -12.17
C LYS A 2 7.45 -13.58 -11.58
N ALA A 3 7.01 -14.66 -10.93
CA ALA A 3 5.69 -14.73 -10.30
C ALA A 3 5.53 -13.75 -9.12
N LEU A 4 6.55 -13.63 -8.25
CA LEU A 4 6.55 -12.71 -7.11
C LEU A 4 6.57 -11.26 -7.57
N ALA A 5 7.39 -10.93 -8.57
CA ALA A 5 7.45 -9.59 -9.15
C ALA A 5 6.10 -9.20 -9.79
N LYS A 6 5.48 -10.11 -10.57
CA LYS A 6 4.16 -9.88 -11.16
C LYS A 6 3.09 -9.68 -10.09
N GLN A 7 3.16 -10.42 -9.00
CA GLN A 7 2.24 -10.29 -7.88
C GLN A 7 2.43 -8.96 -7.15
N LEU A 8 3.65 -8.58 -6.81
CA LEU A 8 3.95 -7.30 -6.16
C LEU A 8 3.52 -6.11 -7.04
N PHE A 9 3.74 -6.20 -8.35
CA PHE A 9 3.28 -5.17 -9.29
C PHE A 9 1.74 -5.08 -9.34
N LYS A 10 1.04 -6.22 -9.27
CA LYS A 10 -0.43 -6.22 -9.13
C LYS A 10 -0.85 -5.59 -7.80
N THR A 11 -0.21 -5.95 -6.68
CA THR A 11 -0.48 -5.31 -5.39
C THR A 11 -0.36 -3.80 -5.51
N PHE A 12 0.71 -3.30 -6.11
CA PHE A 12 0.92 -1.88 -6.34
C PHE A 12 -0.23 -1.25 -7.14
N LEU A 13 -0.55 -1.78 -8.33
CA LEU A 13 -1.63 -1.23 -9.17
C LEU A 13 -2.98 -1.19 -8.45
N PHE A 14 -3.36 -2.29 -7.79
CA PHE A 14 -4.63 -2.34 -7.05
C PHE A 14 -4.62 -1.41 -5.84
N SER A 15 -3.48 -1.29 -5.15
CA SER A 15 -3.36 -0.40 -4.00
C SER A 15 -3.48 1.07 -4.41
N VAL A 16 -2.89 1.48 -5.54
CA VAL A 16 -3.06 2.84 -6.08
C VAL A 16 -4.53 3.15 -6.34
N ILE A 17 -5.22 2.28 -7.10
CA ILE A 17 -6.62 2.49 -7.47
C ILE A 17 -7.50 2.57 -6.22
N ILE A 18 -7.36 1.62 -5.29
CA ILE A 18 -8.17 1.58 -4.07
C ILE A 18 -7.84 2.76 -3.16
N SER A 19 -6.56 3.18 -3.08
CA SER A 19 -6.15 4.33 -2.27
C SER A 19 -6.77 5.63 -2.78
N ILE A 20 -6.84 5.82 -4.11
CA ILE A 20 -7.51 6.97 -4.73
C ILE A 20 -9.00 6.95 -4.37
N ILE A 21 -9.68 5.83 -4.57
CA ILE A 21 -11.12 5.70 -4.27
C ILE A 21 -11.39 5.97 -2.78
N ALA A 22 -10.63 5.34 -1.88
CA ALA A 22 -10.78 5.51 -0.44
C ALA A 22 -10.52 6.95 0.01
N SER A 23 -9.51 7.60 -0.57
CA SER A 23 -9.18 9.00 -0.25
C SER A 23 -10.22 9.98 -0.79
N CYS A 24 -10.79 9.72 -1.97
CA CYS A 24 -11.90 10.51 -2.51
C CYS A 24 -13.14 10.39 -1.61
N ALA A 25 -13.47 9.17 -1.16
CA ALA A 25 -14.56 8.95 -0.23
C ALA A 25 -14.32 9.66 1.11
N TYR A 26 -13.10 9.59 1.64
CA TYR A 26 -12.71 10.31 2.86
C TYR A 26 -12.85 11.83 2.70
N TYR A 27 -12.32 12.39 1.60
CA TYR A 27 -12.39 13.82 1.33
C TYR A 27 -13.83 14.32 1.20
N ALA A 28 -14.68 13.59 0.45
CA ALA A 28 -16.09 13.93 0.27
C ALA A 28 -16.89 13.90 1.58
N LEU A 29 -16.53 13.03 2.52
CA LEU A 29 -17.15 12.97 3.85
C LEU A 29 -16.73 14.13 4.74
N GLN A 30 -15.45 14.54 4.68
CA GLN A 30 -14.92 15.67 5.45
C GLN A 30 -15.47 17.03 4.95
N HIS A 31 -15.60 17.19 3.63
CA HIS A 31 -15.99 18.47 3.01
C HIS A 31 -17.47 18.50 2.61
N LYS A 32 -18.30 17.66 3.24
CA LYS A 32 -19.72 17.57 2.93
C LYS A 32 -20.41 18.92 3.19
N GLY A 33 -20.87 19.58 2.13
CA GLY A 33 -21.53 20.89 2.19
C GLY A 33 -20.61 22.10 1.97
N VAL A 34 -19.32 21.88 1.78
CA VAL A 34 -18.36 22.91 1.33
C VAL A 34 -18.25 22.77 -0.18
N GLY A 35 -18.46 23.86 -0.93
CA GLY A 35 -18.46 23.86 -2.40
C GLY A 35 -17.08 23.63 -3.05
N GLU A 36 -16.15 22.95 -2.39
CA GLU A 36 -14.89 22.55 -3.01
C GLU A 36 -15.14 21.42 -4.00
N ASP A 37 -14.92 21.71 -5.28
CA ASP A 37 -15.07 20.74 -6.35
C ASP A 37 -13.98 19.67 -6.22
N LEU A 38 -14.36 18.47 -5.77
CA LEU A 38 -13.53 17.26 -5.78
C LEU A 38 -12.82 17.08 -7.14
N LYS A 39 -13.45 17.52 -8.24
CA LYS A 39 -12.86 17.47 -9.59
C LYS A 39 -11.57 18.29 -9.73
N VAL A 40 -11.46 19.41 -9.01
CA VAL A 40 -10.29 20.30 -9.06
C VAL A 40 -9.11 19.69 -8.31
N ILE A 41 -9.36 19.06 -7.17
CA ILE A 41 -8.31 18.49 -6.32
C ILE A 41 -7.95 17.03 -6.67
N LEU A 42 -8.80 16.33 -7.43
CA LEU A 42 -8.60 14.93 -7.78
C LEU A 42 -7.25 14.66 -8.48
N PRO A 43 -6.76 15.48 -9.43
CA PRO A 43 -5.47 15.23 -10.07
C PRO A 43 -4.30 15.26 -9.10
N SER A 44 -4.19 16.30 -8.25
CA SER A 44 -3.11 16.44 -7.28
C SER A 44 -3.19 15.40 -6.17
N LEU A 45 -4.40 15.06 -5.72
CA LEU A 45 -4.63 13.97 -4.78
C LEU A 45 -4.19 12.62 -5.37
N SER A 46 -4.54 12.35 -6.63
CA SER A 46 -4.18 11.10 -7.31
C SER A 46 -2.67 10.95 -7.48
N GLU A 47 -1.98 12.03 -7.87
CA GLU A 47 -0.52 12.05 -7.99
C GLU A 47 0.15 11.78 -6.64
N SER A 48 -0.31 12.44 -5.58
CA SER A 48 0.21 12.25 -4.23
C SER A 48 0.05 10.81 -3.75
N LEU A 49 -1.12 10.21 -3.96
CA LEU A 49 -1.40 8.83 -3.56
C LEU A 49 -0.63 7.81 -4.40
N ALA A 50 -0.43 8.08 -5.69
CA ALA A 50 0.43 7.27 -6.54
C ALA A 50 1.88 7.30 -6.03
N PHE A 51 2.39 8.47 -5.69
CA PHE A 51 3.75 8.61 -5.14
C PHE A 51 3.93 7.86 -3.81
N LEU A 52 2.97 7.97 -2.89
CA LEU A 52 3.01 7.21 -1.62
C LEU A 52 3.01 5.70 -1.87
N ASN A 53 2.19 5.22 -2.81
CA ASN A 53 2.19 3.80 -3.19
C ASN A 53 3.51 3.36 -3.84
N ILE A 54 4.17 4.22 -4.62
CA ILE A 54 5.50 3.94 -5.20
C ILE A 54 6.53 3.77 -4.08
N ILE A 55 6.51 4.65 -3.07
CA ILE A 55 7.39 4.53 -1.90
C ILE A 55 7.18 3.18 -1.21
N ILE A 56 5.92 2.83 -0.89
CA ILE A 56 5.62 1.54 -0.23
C ILE A 56 6.06 0.36 -1.11
N PHE A 57 5.83 0.43 -2.41
CA PHE A 57 6.26 -0.59 -3.37
C PHE A 57 7.78 -0.80 -3.33
N VAL A 58 8.57 0.27 -3.39
CA VAL A 58 10.04 0.22 -3.30
C VAL A 58 10.48 -0.39 -1.98
N MET A 59 9.88 0.03 -0.86
CA MET A 59 10.18 -0.52 0.47
C MET A 59 9.82 -2.01 0.59
N THR A 60 8.90 -2.49 -0.25
CA THR A 60 8.44 -3.89 -0.27
C THR A 60 9.25 -4.78 -1.23
N LEU A 61 10.15 -4.23 -2.05
CA LEU A 61 11.02 -5.00 -2.95
C LEU A 61 11.82 -6.13 -2.29
N PRO A 62 12.28 -6.05 -1.02
CA PRO A 62 12.93 -7.18 -0.35
C PRO A 62 12.11 -8.47 -0.33
N MET A 63 10.78 -8.42 -0.51
CA MET A 63 9.96 -9.63 -0.65
C MET A 63 10.40 -10.52 -1.82
N LEU A 64 11.10 -9.98 -2.82
CA LEU A 64 11.60 -10.74 -3.97
C LEU A 64 12.63 -11.80 -3.56
N PHE A 65 13.30 -11.62 -2.41
CA PHE A 65 14.18 -12.64 -1.84
C PHE A 65 13.45 -13.93 -1.47
N LEU A 66 12.12 -13.91 -1.32
CA LEU A 66 11.29 -15.12 -1.15
C LEU A 66 11.28 -16.04 -2.36
N ALA A 67 11.95 -15.67 -3.45
CA ALA A 67 12.29 -16.60 -4.52
C ALA A 67 13.23 -17.72 -4.04
N ASN A 68 14.02 -17.48 -2.99
CA ASN A 68 14.86 -18.50 -2.37
C ASN A 68 14.01 -19.44 -1.48
N PRO A 69 14.01 -20.76 -1.73
CA PRO A 69 13.28 -21.74 -0.92
C PRO A 69 13.62 -21.71 0.56
N ALA A 70 14.89 -21.43 0.92
CA ALA A 70 15.32 -21.36 2.31
C ALA A 70 14.57 -20.27 3.10
N TYR A 71 14.35 -19.11 2.47
CA TYR A 71 13.59 -18.01 3.07
C TYR A 71 12.09 -18.24 3.01
N TYR A 72 11.58 -18.87 1.94
CA TYR A 72 10.15 -19.13 1.78
C TYR A 72 9.61 -20.17 2.76
N ASN A 73 10.40 -21.21 3.07
CA ASN A 73 9.98 -22.31 3.93
C ASN A 73 10.00 -21.91 5.42
N ASN A 74 10.80 -20.91 5.80
CA ASN A 74 10.77 -20.35 7.15
C ASN A 74 9.65 -19.31 7.27
N LEU A 75 8.61 -19.61 8.05
CA LEU A 75 7.44 -18.74 8.20
C LEU A 75 7.80 -17.33 8.70
N SER A 76 8.68 -17.23 9.70
CA SER A 76 9.06 -15.95 10.30
C SER A 76 9.79 -15.06 9.30
N ILE A 77 10.79 -15.62 8.61
CA ILE A 77 11.53 -14.91 7.56
C ILE A 77 10.58 -14.53 6.41
N ARG A 78 9.67 -15.44 6.04
CA ARG A 78 8.68 -15.18 5.01
C ARG A 78 7.82 -13.98 5.33
N LEU A 79 7.25 -13.92 6.54
CA LEU A 79 6.39 -12.80 6.94
C LEU A 79 7.17 -11.49 7.03
N VAL A 80 8.39 -11.51 7.58
CA VAL A 80 9.25 -10.33 7.66
C VAL A 80 9.55 -9.79 6.27
N LEU A 81 10.08 -10.60 5.36
CA LEU A 81 10.40 -10.14 4.00
C LEU A 81 9.15 -9.71 3.22
N TYR A 82 8.00 -10.32 3.48
CA TYR A 82 6.77 -9.98 2.78
C TYR A 82 6.17 -8.65 3.24
N TYR A 83 6.17 -8.35 4.55
CA TYR A 83 5.48 -7.19 5.11
C TYR A 83 6.39 -6.07 5.65
N ALA A 84 7.70 -6.28 5.74
CA ALA A 84 8.62 -5.27 6.31
C ALA A 84 8.45 -3.90 5.65
N GLY A 85 8.35 -3.84 4.31
CA GLY A 85 8.19 -2.57 3.58
C GLY A 85 6.97 -1.76 4.02
N SER A 86 5.79 -2.39 4.03
CA SER A 86 4.54 -1.74 4.41
C SER A 86 4.46 -1.41 5.90
N ILE A 87 5.03 -2.27 6.77
CA ILE A 87 5.13 -2.01 8.21
C ILE A 87 6.03 -0.81 8.48
N VAL A 88 7.23 -0.78 7.88
CA VAL A 88 8.17 0.34 8.06
C VAL A 88 7.54 1.63 7.56
N PHE A 89 6.88 1.63 6.40
CA PHE A 89 6.14 2.80 5.92
C PHE A 89 5.09 3.27 6.93
N THR A 90 4.31 2.35 7.50
CA THR A 90 3.27 2.67 8.50
C THR A 90 3.86 3.31 9.75
N ILE A 91 4.98 2.77 10.25
CA ILE A 91 5.70 3.33 11.40
C ILE A 91 6.22 4.73 11.06
N THR A 92 6.80 4.92 9.88
CA THR A 92 7.29 6.22 9.41
C THR A 92 6.16 7.24 9.31
N ALA A 93 5.02 6.87 8.71
CA ALA A 93 3.83 7.71 8.64
C ALA A 93 3.30 8.12 10.03
N PHE A 94 3.38 7.21 11.00
CA PHE A 94 2.99 7.51 12.38
C PHE A 94 3.93 8.52 13.05
N ARG A 95 5.25 8.38 12.81
CA ARG A 95 6.29 9.22 13.43
C ARG A 95 6.45 10.59 12.76
N LEU A 96 6.15 10.72 11.48
CA LEU A 96 6.22 11.99 10.78
C LEU A 96 5.24 13.01 11.37
N GLN A 97 5.75 14.23 11.55
CA GLN A 97 4.95 15.40 11.93
C GLN A 97 4.32 15.98 10.66
N LEU A 98 3.11 15.52 10.35
CA LEU A 98 2.30 15.97 9.22
C LEU A 98 1.04 16.66 9.74
N SER A 99 0.43 17.52 8.92
CA SER A 99 -0.93 18.01 9.19
C SER A 99 -1.90 16.83 9.30
N PRO A 100 -2.99 16.95 10.09
CA PRO A 100 -3.95 15.85 10.28
C PRO A 100 -4.50 15.29 8.97
N GLU A 101 -4.77 16.15 7.99
CA GLU A 101 -5.26 15.77 6.66
C GLU A 101 -4.24 14.94 5.88
N ASN A 102 -2.99 15.40 5.80
CA ASN A 102 -1.92 14.65 5.14
C ASN A 102 -1.66 13.32 5.84
N LYS A 103 -1.71 13.32 7.17
CA LYS A 103 -1.53 12.11 7.96
C LYS A 103 -2.64 11.07 7.67
N ALA A 104 -3.88 11.51 7.48
CA ALA A 104 -4.98 10.63 7.07
C ALA A 104 -4.71 9.96 5.72
N PHE A 105 -4.26 10.71 4.70
CA PHE A 105 -3.93 10.13 3.39
C PHE A 105 -2.78 9.12 3.45
N TYR A 106 -1.75 9.38 4.26
CA TYR A 106 -0.67 8.41 4.50
C TYR A 106 -1.21 7.11 5.11
N PHE A 107 -2.09 7.20 6.12
CA PHE A 107 -2.68 6.01 6.74
C PHE A 107 -3.64 5.26 5.82
N ILE A 108 -4.49 5.97 5.07
CA ILE A 108 -5.37 5.35 4.07
C ILE A 108 -4.54 4.56 3.05
N THR A 109 -3.44 5.16 2.56
CA THR A 109 -2.53 4.51 1.62
C THR A 109 -1.86 3.28 2.24
N ALA A 110 -1.31 3.41 3.45
CA ALA A 110 -0.63 2.33 4.16
C ALA A 110 -1.57 1.14 4.42
N ILE A 111 -2.75 1.41 4.98
CA ILE A 111 -3.75 0.40 5.31
C ILE A 111 -4.25 -0.29 4.03
N THR A 112 -4.56 0.49 2.99
CA THR A 112 -4.98 -0.05 1.69
C THR A 112 -3.92 -0.99 1.14
N PHE A 113 -2.65 -0.56 1.12
CA PHE A 113 -1.57 -1.40 0.62
C PHE A 113 -1.44 -2.69 1.43
N VAL A 114 -1.47 -2.61 2.78
CA VAL A 114 -1.40 -3.79 3.66
C VAL A 114 -2.55 -4.76 3.39
N ILE A 115 -3.78 -4.28 3.21
CA ILE A 115 -4.94 -5.12 2.92
C ILE A 115 -4.77 -5.83 1.58
N VAL A 116 -4.48 -5.09 0.51
CA VAL A 116 -4.29 -5.65 -0.83
C VAL A 116 -3.13 -6.65 -0.84
N HIS A 117 -2.02 -6.30 -0.19
CA HIS A 117 -0.85 -7.17 -0.07
C HIS A 117 -1.15 -8.45 0.70
N SER A 118 -1.98 -8.37 1.74
CA SER A 118 -2.46 -9.52 2.51
C SER A 118 -3.35 -10.45 1.69
N VAL A 119 -4.24 -9.89 0.87
CA VAL A 119 -5.07 -10.69 -0.07
C VAL A 119 -4.16 -11.47 -1.03
N PHE A 120 -3.17 -10.80 -1.63
CA PHE A 120 -2.24 -11.47 -2.53
C PHE A 120 -1.34 -12.48 -1.81
N TYR A 121 -0.92 -12.22 -0.57
CA TYR A 121 -0.21 -13.19 0.26
C TYR A 121 -1.01 -14.47 0.45
N TYR A 122 -2.28 -14.33 0.84
CA TYR A 122 -3.19 -15.45 1.03
C TYR A 122 -3.34 -16.26 -0.27
N LEU A 123 -3.60 -15.59 -1.40
CA LEU A 123 -3.72 -16.26 -2.70
C LEU A 123 -2.42 -16.98 -3.13
N MET A 124 -1.25 -16.41 -2.83
CA MET A 124 0.05 -17.03 -3.12
C MET A 124 0.27 -18.29 -2.29
N THR A 125 -0.03 -18.24 -0.99
CA THR A 125 0.16 -19.39 -0.10
C THR A 125 -0.83 -20.51 -0.40
N LYS A 126 -2.08 -20.19 -0.76
CA LYS A 126 -3.11 -21.18 -1.10
C LYS A 126 -2.83 -21.91 -2.41
N LYS A 127 -2.30 -21.25 -3.44
CA LYS A 127 -1.97 -21.88 -4.74
C LYS A 127 -0.80 -22.87 -4.68
N ARG A 128 -0.03 -22.89 -3.59
CA ARG A 128 1.16 -23.76 -3.41
C ARG A 128 0.94 -24.89 -2.41
N ARG A 129 -0.23 -24.94 -1.76
CA ARG A 129 -0.72 -26.13 -1.05
C ARG A 129 -1.58 -26.93 -2.00
#